data_AF-A0AA36DU30-F1
#
_entry.id   AF-A0AA36DU30-F1
#
_cell.length_a   1.000
_cell.length_b   1.000
_cell.length_c   1.000
_cell.angle_alpha   90.00
_cell.angle_beta   90.00
_cell.angle_gamma   90.00
#
_symmetry.space_group_name_H-M   'P 1'
#
loop_
_entity.id
_entity.type
_entity.pdbx_description
1 polymer ?
#
loop_
_entity_poly.entity_id
_entity_poly.type
_entity_poly.pdbx_seq_one_letter_code
_entity_poly.pdbx_strand_id
1 'polypeptide(L)'
;MTINARRLPGHLHPIRRRADLCIMAKIDQPLQVLASTPSHRDDYITFQYTWSLKICQRLLENSEAIVLNVSPAFSTAYNGVQFTWALRLSDECVISTCESAAVPSVRQVLVLLYYKDGPCSDVTVEEARATICCPQTGQELFSGFSSEYSREYTKGSGWPLPLEKSKQSAFTAFVHRNIDKHLNIVVDIKFKNSLFEPLSYLPDVERACRSQRIENTCVEFVNDYYNNAVDIPNLDLLRAQDDKFSMHRLVFLFGCDRVEKECFDDQEGVVAEHTLNLVRSIFAHVYFERVLMREVQYFEDFIALLEGIGQAHIPPLRKEIERFICREVMSESTDSTFTKKMLLLAERYQLDVLKMVASGVLVDQIIAHSNPSGELVNISHELKKMASEINDSLPADPTTPTEDLLVGSVLEDLQALTRRVRRVSLSHSPSSATSSPSSTPSGGATPTDESALSPAPILPTGGPFENVVTPSRFKRIELV
;
A
#
# COMPACT_ATOMS: atom_id res chain seq x y z
N MET A 1 4.60 33.11 6.90
CA MET A 1 4.08 32.95 8.28
C MET A 1 3.46 31.57 8.39
N THR A 2 3.88 30.78 9.37
CA THR A 2 3.56 29.35 9.48
C THR A 2 2.20 29.15 10.16
N ILE A 3 1.27 28.45 9.51
CA ILE A 3 -0.03 28.12 10.12
C ILE A 3 0.10 26.76 10.84
N ASN A 4 -0.06 26.78 12.16
CA ASN A 4 0.10 25.59 13.01
C ASN A 4 -1.03 24.57 12.82
N ALA A 5 -0.65 23.32 12.57
CA ALA A 5 -1.55 22.18 12.70
C ALA A 5 -1.91 21.95 14.19
N ARG A 6 -3.20 21.99 14.54
CA ARG A 6 -3.66 21.67 15.90
C ARG A 6 -3.79 20.15 16.07
N ARG A 7 -2.89 19.55 16.85
CA ARG A 7 -3.13 18.25 17.49
C ARG A 7 -4.19 18.41 18.59
N LEU A 8 -5.09 17.44 18.73
CA LEU A 8 -5.99 17.30 19.88
C LEU A 8 -5.47 16.19 20.80
N PRO A 9 -5.36 16.41 22.12
CA PRO A 9 -5.04 15.37 23.10
C PRO A 9 -6.30 14.84 23.82
N GLY A 10 -6.29 13.58 24.28
CA GLY A 10 -7.31 13.06 25.20
C GLY A 10 -7.38 11.54 25.28
N HIS A 11 -6.91 10.96 26.39
CA HIS A 11 -7.09 9.54 26.72
C HIS A 11 -8.56 9.15 26.91
N LEU A 12 -8.93 7.94 26.47
CA LEU A 12 -10.03 7.17 27.04
C LEU A 12 -9.61 5.70 27.18
N HIS A 13 -9.81 5.12 28.37
CA HIS A 13 -9.55 3.70 28.64
C HIS A 13 -10.62 2.80 27.99
N PRO A 14 -10.28 1.53 27.66
CA PRO A 14 -11.19 0.64 26.95
C PRO A 14 -12.27 0.04 27.87
N ILE A 15 -13.54 0.30 27.56
CA ILE A 15 -14.66 -0.44 28.14
C ILE A 15 -14.85 -1.73 27.34
N ARG A 16 -14.53 -2.88 27.96
CA ARG A 16 -14.88 -4.21 27.44
C ARG A 16 -16.39 -4.30 27.14
N ARG A 17 -16.76 -4.59 25.89
CA ARG A 17 -18.04 -5.22 25.54
C ARG A 17 -17.80 -6.31 24.51
N ARG A 18 -18.37 -7.49 24.79
CA ARG A 18 -18.51 -8.61 23.84
C ARG A 18 -19.14 -8.11 22.54
N ALA A 19 -18.55 -8.49 21.41
CA ALA A 19 -19.12 -8.30 20.08
C ALA A 19 -18.82 -9.50 19.16
N ASP A 20 -18.74 -10.71 19.72
CA ASP A 20 -18.77 -11.94 18.93
C ASP A 20 -20.15 -12.09 18.24
N LEU A 21 -20.13 -12.48 16.97
CA LEU A 21 -21.30 -12.79 16.12
C LEU A 21 -22.34 -11.65 15.95
N CYS A 22 -22.04 -10.62 15.13
CA CYS A 22 -23.05 -10.04 14.21
C CYS A 22 -22.48 -9.09 13.11
N ILE A 23 -21.39 -9.42 12.40
CA ILE A 23 -20.93 -8.63 11.23
C ILE A 23 -20.59 -9.52 10.02
N MET A 24 -21.56 -10.31 9.55
CA MET A 24 -21.54 -10.90 8.19
C MET A 24 -22.57 -10.25 7.24
N ALA A 25 -23.19 -9.14 7.65
CA ALA A 25 -24.22 -8.48 6.84
C ALA A 25 -23.62 -7.49 5.83
N LYS A 26 -23.89 -7.75 4.53
CA LYS A 26 -23.69 -6.88 3.37
C LYS A 26 -22.24 -6.67 2.89
N ILE A 27 -21.73 -7.67 2.18
CA ILE A 27 -20.66 -7.53 1.18
C ILE A 27 -21.28 -7.28 -0.23
N ASP A 28 -22.59 -6.99 -0.30
CA ASP A 28 -23.39 -6.88 -1.52
C ASP A 28 -23.37 -5.49 -2.21
N GLN A 29 -22.26 -4.75 -2.11
CA GLN A 29 -22.08 -3.56 -2.96
C GLN A 29 -21.69 -4.03 -4.39
N PRO A 30 -22.31 -3.48 -5.45
CA PRO A 30 -22.09 -3.96 -6.81
C PRO A 30 -20.62 -3.81 -7.24
N LEU A 31 -20.10 -4.83 -7.92
CA LEU A 31 -18.78 -4.84 -8.53
C LEU A 31 -18.69 -3.73 -9.59
N GLN A 32 -17.95 -2.66 -9.30
CA GLN A 32 -17.39 -1.76 -10.31
C GLN A 32 -15.90 -2.05 -10.48
N VAL A 33 -15.60 -3.25 -11.00
CA VAL A 33 -14.24 -3.64 -11.39
C VAL A 33 -14.24 -3.88 -12.89
N LEU A 34 -13.98 -2.82 -13.66
CA LEU A 34 -13.47 -2.94 -15.03
C LEU A 34 -11.96 -2.79 -14.96
N ALA A 35 -11.28 -3.87 -14.57
CA ALA A 35 -9.85 -3.98 -14.69
C ALA A 35 -9.50 -4.38 -16.12
N SER A 36 -8.83 -3.50 -16.85
CA SER A 36 -7.95 -3.89 -17.95
C SER A 36 -6.54 -3.59 -17.48
N THR A 37 -5.59 -4.51 -17.70
CA THR A 37 -4.18 -4.26 -17.39
C THR A 37 -3.72 -3.00 -18.12
N PRO A 38 -3.21 -1.95 -17.43
CA PRO A 38 -2.58 -0.83 -18.10
C PRO A 38 -1.38 -1.34 -18.88
N SER A 39 -1.11 -0.74 -20.04
CA SER A 39 0.07 -1.13 -20.81
C SER A 39 1.33 -0.74 -20.03
N HIS A 40 2.39 -1.54 -20.12
CA HIS A 40 3.67 -1.29 -19.43
C HIS A 40 4.41 -0.01 -19.91
N ARG A 41 3.74 0.85 -20.68
CA ARG A 41 4.23 2.11 -21.28
C ARG A 41 3.63 3.37 -20.68
N ASP A 42 2.60 3.26 -19.85
CA ASP A 42 1.97 4.42 -19.22
C ASP A 42 2.67 4.75 -17.89
N ASP A 43 3.36 5.90 -17.84
CA ASP A 43 4.04 6.42 -16.63
C ASP A 43 3.09 6.65 -15.44
N TYR A 44 1.77 6.64 -15.68
CA TYR A 44 0.74 7.02 -14.74
C TYR A 44 -0.41 6.02 -14.71
N ILE A 45 -0.98 5.82 -13.52
CA ILE A 45 -2.17 5.01 -13.28
C ILE A 45 -3.27 5.90 -12.69
N THR A 46 -4.51 5.74 -13.15
CA THR A 46 -5.66 6.53 -12.68
C THR A 46 -6.76 5.63 -12.13
N PHE A 47 -7.21 5.95 -10.92
CA PHE A 47 -8.24 5.24 -10.18
C PHE A 47 -9.50 6.09 -10.07
N GLN A 48 -10.66 5.52 -10.36
CA GLN A 48 -11.95 6.17 -10.21
C GLN A 48 -12.74 5.60 -9.03
N TYR A 49 -13.29 6.48 -8.19
CA TYR A 49 -14.20 6.15 -7.10
C TYR A 49 -15.50 6.93 -7.23
N THR A 50 -16.65 6.24 -7.11
CA THR A 50 -17.98 6.89 -7.09
C THR A 50 -18.58 6.85 -5.69
N TRP A 51 -18.78 8.03 -5.10
CA TRP A 51 -19.45 8.19 -3.80
C TRP A 51 -20.89 8.69 -3.99
N SER A 52 -21.86 7.77 -3.84
CA SER A 52 -23.26 8.14 -3.65
C SER A 52 -23.51 8.59 -2.21
N LEU A 53 -24.04 9.80 -2.01
CA LEU A 53 -24.46 10.31 -0.70
C LEU A 53 -25.84 10.95 -0.74
N LYS A 54 -26.49 10.98 0.43
CA LYS A 54 -27.56 11.93 0.76
C LYS A 54 -26.91 13.14 1.45
N ILE A 55 -27.23 14.37 1.07
CA ILE A 55 -26.64 15.56 1.71
C ILE A 55 -27.28 15.75 3.09
N CYS A 56 -26.51 15.53 4.15
CA CYS A 56 -26.94 15.82 5.52
C CYS A 56 -26.25 17.09 6.04
N GLN A 57 -26.93 17.75 7.00
CA GLN A 57 -26.33 18.78 7.84
C GLN A 57 -26.17 18.24 9.27
N ARG A 58 -25.16 18.75 9.97
CA ARG A 58 -24.91 18.52 11.39
C ARG A 58 -25.17 19.81 12.15
N LEU A 59 -26.00 19.73 13.19
CA LEU A 59 -26.17 20.81 14.15
C LEU A 59 -24.95 20.86 15.09
N LEU A 60 -24.40 22.06 15.27
CA LEU A 60 -23.33 22.38 16.20
C LEU A 60 -23.91 22.88 17.54
N GLU A 61 -23.08 22.89 18.59
CA GLU A 61 -23.48 23.32 19.94
C GLU A 61 -23.96 24.78 20.00
N ASN A 62 -23.48 25.64 19.10
CA ASN A 62 -23.93 27.02 18.93
C ASN A 62 -25.24 27.17 18.14
N SER A 63 -25.96 26.07 17.87
CA SER A 63 -27.18 25.99 17.04
C SER A 63 -27.00 26.34 15.55
N GLU A 64 -25.77 26.41 15.04
CA GLU A 64 -25.55 26.47 13.59
C GLU A 64 -25.63 25.08 12.95
N ALA A 65 -26.26 24.99 11.78
CA ALA A 65 -26.19 23.82 10.92
C ALA A 65 -25.04 23.98 9.91
N ILE A 66 -24.18 22.96 9.80
CA ILE A 66 -23.13 22.88 8.78
C ILE A 66 -23.31 21.62 7.92
N VAL A 67 -22.98 21.71 6.63
CA VAL A 67 -22.75 20.54 5.79
C VAL A 67 -21.47 19.85 6.28
N LEU A 68 -21.57 18.57 6.63
CA LEU A 68 -20.41 17.73 6.96
C LEU A 68 -20.75 16.28 6.65
N ASN A 69 -20.34 15.81 5.48
CA ASN A 69 -20.54 14.44 5.02
C ASN A 69 -19.16 13.84 4.71
N VAL A 70 -18.94 12.58 5.08
CA VAL A 70 -17.68 11.86 4.86
C VAL A 70 -17.99 10.54 4.18
N SER A 71 -17.23 10.18 3.16
CA SER A 71 -17.43 8.92 2.44
C SER A 71 -16.99 7.72 3.29
N PRO A 72 -17.52 6.51 3.00
CA PRO A 72 -16.79 5.29 3.31
C PRO A 72 -15.35 5.37 2.80
N ALA A 73 -14.42 4.72 3.49
CA ALA A 73 -13.06 4.61 2.99
C ALA A 73 -13.02 3.75 1.72
N PHE A 74 -12.12 4.09 0.81
CA PHE A 74 -11.83 3.35 -0.42
C PHE A 74 -10.32 3.22 -0.58
N SER A 75 -9.85 2.26 -1.38
CA SER A 75 -8.42 2.01 -1.55
C SER A 75 -8.04 1.94 -3.02
N THR A 76 -7.08 2.75 -3.41
CA THR A 76 -6.39 2.63 -4.70
C THR A 76 -5.29 1.59 -4.52
N ALA A 77 -5.45 0.42 -5.14
CA ALA A 77 -4.52 -0.70 -5.02
C ALA A 77 -4.06 -1.17 -6.39
N TYR A 78 -2.77 -1.41 -6.53
CA TYR A 78 -2.14 -1.95 -7.73
C TYR A 78 -0.81 -2.61 -7.35
N ASN A 79 -0.46 -3.74 -7.98
CA ASN A 79 0.82 -4.43 -7.79
C ASN A 79 1.18 -4.68 -6.30
N GLY A 80 0.20 -5.09 -5.49
CA GLY A 80 0.39 -5.35 -4.05
C GLY A 80 0.57 -4.10 -3.17
N VAL A 81 0.55 -2.88 -3.72
CA VAL A 81 0.62 -1.62 -2.95
C VAL A 81 -0.76 -0.99 -2.85
N GLN A 82 -1.15 -0.52 -1.65
CA GLN A 82 -2.42 0.18 -1.44
C GLN A 82 -2.27 1.53 -0.72
N PHE A 83 -3.05 2.51 -1.18
CA PHE A 83 -3.33 3.75 -0.46
C PHE A 83 -4.82 3.82 -0.13
N THR A 84 -5.14 4.24 1.09
CA THR A 84 -6.52 4.36 1.61
C THR A 84 -6.92 5.82 1.70
N TRP A 85 -8.10 6.12 1.17
CA TRP A 85 -8.62 7.47 1.00
C TRP A 85 -10.02 7.61 1.59
N ALA A 86 -10.47 8.85 1.77
CA ALA A 86 -11.87 9.20 1.92
C ALA A 86 -12.16 10.57 1.28
N LEU A 87 -13.41 10.80 0.90
CA LEU A 87 -13.89 12.12 0.51
C LEU A 87 -14.62 12.78 1.67
N ARG A 88 -14.53 14.11 1.75
CA ARG A 88 -15.32 14.94 2.66
C ARG A 88 -16.00 16.05 1.87
N LEU A 89 -17.29 16.24 2.10
CA LEU A 89 -18.06 17.39 1.64
C LEU A 89 -18.40 18.23 2.86
N SER A 90 -17.82 19.42 3.00
CA SER A 90 -18.03 20.27 4.17
C SER A 90 -18.08 21.77 3.91
N ASP A 91 -18.83 22.48 4.76
CA ASP A 91 -18.73 23.92 4.91
C ASP A 91 -17.37 24.27 5.55
N GLU A 92 -16.54 25.00 4.81
CA GLU A 92 -15.31 25.61 5.34
C GLU A 92 -15.44 27.14 5.37
N CYS A 93 -14.81 27.74 6.39
CA CYS A 93 -14.83 29.17 6.62
C CYS A 93 -13.64 29.83 5.92
N VAL A 94 -13.86 30.41 4.73
CA VAL A 94 -12.78 31.01 3.95
C VAL A 94 -12.63 32.49 4.29
N ILE A 95 -11.44 32.87 4.78
CA ILE A 95 -11.09 34.26 5.07
C ILE A 95 -10.79 34.97 3.75
N SER A 96 -11.50 36.08 3.47
CA SER A 96 -11.19 36.93 2.33
C SER A 96 -9.89 37.69 2.59
N THR A 97 -8.87 37.48 1.75
CA THR A 97 -7.55 38.13 1.87
C THR A 97 -7.52 39.57 1.35
N CYS A 98 -8.68 40.23 1.23
CA CYS A 98 -8.78 41.59 0.71
C CYS A 98 -8.79 42.59 1.88
N GLU A 99 -7.63 43.18 2.19
CA GLU A 99 -7.41 44.06 3.35
C GLU A 99 -8.27 45.35 3.37
N SER A 100 -9.01 45.64 2.30
CA SER A 100 -9.74 46.90 2.10
C SER A 100 -11.27 46.78 2.16
N ALA A 101 -11.81 45.64 2.61
CA ALA A 101 -13.27 45.49 2.79
C ALA A 101 -13.62 44.64 4.00
N ALA A 102 -14.45 45.19 4.90
CA ALA A 102 -15.06 44.49 6.03
C ALA A 102 -16.16 43.53 5.55
N VAL A 103 -15.77 42.45 4.87
CA VAL A 103 -16.66 41.41 4.37
C VAL A 103 -16.67 40.25 5.38
N PRO A 104 -17.84 39.75 5.81
CA PRO A 104 -17.89 38.57 6.67
C PRO A 104 -17.26 37.36 5.98
N SER A 105 -16.69 36.46 6.77
CA SER A 105 -16.17 35.19 6.28
C SER A 105 -17.23 34.41 5.51
N VAL A 106 -16.95 34.09 4.24
CA VAL A 106 -17.92 33.39 3.38
C VAL A 106 -17.76 31.89 3.61
N ARG A 107 -18.82 31.24 4.07
CA ARG A 107 -18.90 29.77 4.08
C ARG A 107 -18.93 29.26 2.65
N GLN A 108 -18.07 28.30 2.35
CA GLN A 108 -17.99 27.64 1.06
C GLN A 108 -18.05 26.13 1.27
N VAL A 109 -18.89 25.44 0.50
CA VAL A 109 -18.88 23.98 0.50
C VAL A 109 -17.72 23.50 -0.37
N LEU A 110 -16.78 22.76 0.23
CA LEU A 110 -15.64 22.19 -0.46
C LEU A 110 -15.77 20.67 -0.56
N VAL A 111 -15.23 20.11 -1.66
CA VAL A 111 -14.92 18.68 -1.78
C VAL A 111 -13.45 18.50 -1.42
N LEU A 112 -13.15 17.67 -0.44
CA LEU A 112 -11.79 17.37 0.00
C LEU A 112 -11.48 15.89 -0.18
N LEU A 113 -10.28 15.60 -0.68
CA LEU A 113 -9.68 14.26 -0.67
C LEU A 113 -8.80 14.13 0.58
N TYR A 114 -8.97 13.07 1.36
CA TYR A 114 -8.18 12.76 2.55
C TYR A 114 -7.33 11.52 2.32
N TYR A 115 -6.02 11.63 2.55
CA TYR A 115 -5.13 10.47 2.62
C TYR A 115 -5.20 9.90 4.03
N LYS A 116 -5.80 8.72 4.18
CA LYS A 116 -6.02 8.12 5.50
C LYS A 116 -4.85 7.27 5.96
N ASP A 117 -4.37 6.40 5.08
CA ASP A 117 -3.35 5.40 5.40
C ASP A 117 -2.74 4.78 4.13
N GLY A 118 -1.53 4.22 4.22
CA GLY A 118 -0.74 3.71 3.11
C GLY A 118 0.72 3.49 3.51
N PRO A 119 1.61 3.09 2.59
CA PRO A 119 2.98 2.66 2.91
C PRO A 119 3.91 3.78 3.41
N CYS A 120 3.65 5.03 3.04
CA CYS A 120 4.48 6.19 3.39
C CYS A 120 3.71 7.23 4.21
N SER A 121 4.43 8.10 4.92
CA SER A 121 3.85 9.28 5.58
C SER A 121 3.28 10.27 4.56
N ASP A 122 3.95 10.45 3.43
CA ASP A 122 3.64 11.47 2.44
C ASP A 122 3.61 10.85 1.04
N VAL A 123 2.56 11.15 0.27
CA VAL A 123 2.36 10.62 -1.08
C VAL A 123 2.03 11.75 -2.06
N THR A 124 2.67 11.74 -3.22
CA THR A 124 2.38 12.68 -4.30
C THR A 124 1.25 12.15 -5.19
N VAL A 125 0.14 12.90 -5.23
CA VAL A 125 -0.94 12.70 -6.20
C VAL A 125 -0.70 13.65 -7.37
N GLU A 126 -0.62 13.12 -8.59
CA GLU A 126 -0.27 13.90 -9.78
C GLU A 126 -1.44 14.76 -10.27
N GLU A 127 -2.65 14.22 -10.16
CA GLU A 127 -3.90 14.93 -10.42
C GLU A 127 -5.04 14.23 -9.67
N ALA A 128 -5.87 14.97 -8.94
CA ALA A 128 -7.14 14.49 -8.42
C ALA A 128 -8.27 15.37 -8.98
N ARG A 129 -9.17 14.80 -9.78
CA ARG A 129 -10.34 15.50 -10.32
C ARG A 129 -11.62 14.99 -9.67
N ALA A 130 -12.60 15.86 -9.49
CA ALA A 130 -13.94 15.46 -9.08
C ALA A 130 -15.04 16.03 -9.99
N THR A 131 -16.10 15.26 -10.12
CA THR A 131 -17.31 15.60 -10.88
C THR A 131 -18.54 15.25 -10.04
N ILE A 132 -19.52 16.15 -10.02
CA ILE A 132 -20.79 15.98 -9.31
C ILE A 132 -21.85 15.54 -10.32
N CYS A 133 -22.43 14.36 -10.13
CA CYS A 133 -23.40 13.79 -11.06
C CYS A 133 -24.77 13.55 -10.39
N CYS A 134 -25.83 13.67 -11.20
CA CYS A 134 -27.19 13.28 -10.86
C CYS A 134 -27.28 11.75 -10.72
N PRO A 135 -27.71 11.18 -9.58
CA PRO A 135 -27.76 9.73 -9.39
C PRO A 135 -28.72 9.01 -10.33
N GLN A 136 -29.81 9.68 -10.76
CA GLN A 136 -30.86 9.07 -11.58
C GLN A 136 -30.54 9.10 -13.08
N THR A 137 -29.87 10.15 -13.56
CA THR A 137 -29.61 10.35 -15.00
C THR A 137 -28.15 10.18 -15.40
N GLY A 138 -27.23 10.08 -14.43
CA GLY A 138 -25.79 10.12 -14.68
C GLY A 138 -25.27 11.48 -15.15
N GLN A 139 -26.15 12.47 -15.35
CA GLN A 139 -25.81 13.78 -15.91
C GLN A 139 -24.86 14.55 -14.98
N GLU A 140 -23.80 15.10 -15.55
CA GLU A 140 -22.91 16.04 -14.88
C GLU A 140 -23.66 17.32 -14.48
N LEU A 141 -23.56 17.67 -13.20
CA LEU A 141 -24.14 18.88 -12.59
C LEU A 141 -23.06 19.95 -12.33
N PHE A 142 -21.87 19.52 -11.92
CA PHE A 142 -20.69 20.39 -11.73
C PHE A 142 -19.41 19.61 -12.04
N SER A 143 -18.47 20.27 -12.72
CA SER A 143 -17.14 19.74 -13.05
C SER A 143 -16.08 20.83 -13.01
N GLY A 144 -14.81 20.41 -13.07
CA GLY A 144 -13.65 21.28 -12.95
C GLY A 144 -13.14 21.44 -11.51
N PHE A 145 -13.57 20.56 -10.59
CA PHE A 145 -12.84 20.38 -9.32
C PHE A 145 -11.54 19.66 -9.65
N SER A 146 -10.39 20.27 -9.37
CA SER A 146 -9.10 19.63 -9.62
C SER A 146 -8.05 20.07 -8.61
N SER A 147 -7.18 19.17 -8.18
CA SER A 147 -5.92 19.57 -7.56
C SER A 147 -5.06 20.27 -8.62
N GLU A 148 -4.97 21.60 -8.55
CA GLU A 148 -4.00 22.35 -9.34
C GLU A 148 -2.59 21.80 -9.09
N TYR A 149 -2.03 21.19 -10.14
CA TYR A 149 -0.74 20.51 -10.19
C TYR A 149 -0.59 19.29 -9.26
N SER A 150 0.55 18.61 -9.44
CA SER A 150 1.03 17.54 -8.57
C SER A 150 1.10 18.02 -7.11
N ARG A 151 0.48 17.28 -6.19
CA ARG A 151 0.29 17.70 -4.79
C ARG A 151 0.63 16.57 -3.81
N GLU A 152 1.38 16.92 -2.78
CA GLU A 152 1.73 16.04 -1.67
C GLU A 152 0.60 15.96 -0.63
N TYR A 153 0.28 14.73 -0.20
CA TYR A 153 -0.68 14.42 0.84
C TYR A 153 0.04 13.72 2.00
N THR A 154 0.08 14.36 3.18
CA THR A 154 0.51 13.74 4.43
C THR A 154 -0.60 12.85 5.01
N LYS A 155 -0.23 11.71 5.59
CA LYS A 155 -1.15 10.73 6.19
C LYS A 155 -1.95 11.36 7.33
N GLY A 156 -3.28 11.19 7.27
CA GLY A 156 -4.24 11.83 8.16
C GLY A 156 -4.64 13.26 7.75
N SER A 157 -4.04 13.83 6.71
CA SER A 157 -4.41 15.14 6.17
C SER A 157 -5.39 15.02 4.99
N GLY A 158 -6.01 16.15 4.62
CA GLY A 158 -6.88 16.21 3.45
C GLY A 158 -6.90 17.60 2.86
N TRP A 159 -6.91 17.64 1.52
CA TRP A 159 -6.81 18.86 0.73
C TRP A 159 -8.11 19.10 -0.05
N PRO A 160 -8.56 20.35 -0.17
CA PRO A 160 -9.66 20.68 -1.07
C PRO A 160 -9.24 20.50 -2.52
N LEU A 161 -10.18 20.03 -3.33
CA LEU A 161 -10.13 20.07 -4.79
C LEU A 161 -10.77 21.40 -5.21
N PRO A 162 -9.99 22.47 -5.46
CA PRO A 162 -10.53 23.78 -5.78
C PRO A 162 -11.36 23.73 -7.07
N LEU A 163 -12.37 24.61 -7.09
CA LEU A 163 -13.22 24.91 -8.24
C LEU A 163 -13.01 26.38 -8.61
N GLU A 164 -13.20 26.72 -9.89
CA GLU A 164 -13.15 28.12 -10.35
C GLU A 164 -14.04 29.03 -9.49
N LYS A 165 -13.51 30.20 -9.09
CA LYS A 165 -14.20 31.15 -8.18
C LYS A 165 -15.62 31.52 -8.65
N SER A 166 -15.84 31.58 -9.96
CA SER A 166 -17.14 31.82 -10.60
C SER A 166 -18.17 30.72 -10.32
N LYS A 167 -17.73 29.46 -10.24
CA LYS A 167 -18.57 28.28 -10.00
C LYS A 167 -18.71 27.94 -8.51
N GLN A 168 -17.72 28.26 -7.67
CA GLN A 168 -17.70 27.92 -6.24
C GLN A 168 -18.93 28.43 -5.46
N SER A 169 -19.37 29.66 -5.71
CA SER A 169 -20.58 30.23 -5.09
C SER A 169 -21.86 29.52 -5.56
N ALA A 170 -21.93 29.13 -6.83
CA ALA A 170 -23.06 28.40 -7.39
C ALA A 170 -23.14 26.97 -6.84
N PHE A 171 -22.00 26.29 -6.69
CA PHE A 171 -21.91 24.97 -6.06
C PHE A 171 -22.31 25.01 -4.58
N THR A 172 -21.80 25.98 -3.82
CA THR A 172 -22.17 26.19 -2.41
C THR A 172 -23.68 26.40 -2.26
N ALA A 173 -24.27 27.30 -3.07
CA ALA A 173 -25.71 27.52 -3.07
C ALA A 173 -26.52 26.29 -3.53
N PHE A 174 -26.00 25.51 -4.48
CA PHE A 174 -26.62 24.25 -4.91
C PHE A 174 -26.66 23.23 -3.76
N VAL A 175 -25.57 23.00 -3.03
CA VAL A 175 -25.54 22.03 -1.93
C VAL A 175 -26.56 22.41 -0.85
N HIS A 176 -26.59 23.67 -0.39
CA HIS A 176 -27.58 24.11 0.61
C HIS A 176 -29.03 24.07 0.12
N ARG A 177 -29.30 24.17 -1.19
CA ARG A 177 -30.66 24.00 -1.76
C ARG A 177 -31.08 22.54 -1.94
N ASN A 178 -30.15 21.61 -1.76
CA ASN A 178 -30.35 20.18 -2.01
C ASN A 178 -30.00 19.32 -0.78
N ILE A 179 -30.04 19.90 0.42
CA ILE A 179 -30.09 19.14 1.68
C ILE A 179 -31.22 18.09 1.59
N ASP A 180 -30.96 16.93 2.17
CA ASP A 180 -31.78 15.70 2.11
C ASP A 180 -31.97 15.06 0.73
N LYS A 181 -31.37 15.60 -0.35
CA LYS A 181 -31.34 14.95 -1.66
C LYS A 181 -30.08 14.11 -1.85
N HIS A 182 -30.09 13.25 -2.86
CA HIS A 182 -28.96 12.40 -3.22
C HIS A 182 -28.13 13.01 -4.34
N LEU A 183 -26.81 12.82 -4.28
CA LEU A 183 -25.88 13.08 -5.39
C LEU A 183 -24.79 11.99 -5.47
N ASN A 184 -24.14 11.90 -6.62
CA ASN A 184 -22.90 11.14 -6.78
C ASN A 184 -21.72 12.12 -6.91
N ILE A 185 -20.65 11.87 -6.16
CA ILE A 185 -19.33 12.49 -6.40
C ILE A 185 -18.45 11.43 -7.03
N VAL A 186 -18.08 11.60 -8.29
CA VAL A 186 -17.08 10.78 -8.97
C VAL A 186 -15.73 11.45 -8.81
N VAL A 187 -14.70 10.70 -8.42
CA VAL A 187 -13.33 11.21 -8.26
C VAL A 187 -12.35 10.32 -9.00
N ASP A 188 -11.57 10.93 -9.89
CA ASP A 188 -10.42 10.31 -10.55
C ASP A 188 -9.14 10.74 -9.82
N ILE A 189 -8.30 9.78 -9.42
CA ILE A 189 -7.02 10.02 -8.74
C ILE A 189 -5.89 9.41 -9.56
N LYS A 190 -5.00 10.26 -10.07
CA LYS A 190 -3.86 9.91 -10.92
C LYS A 190 -2.56 9.91 -10.11
N PHE A 191 -1.78 8.85 -10.25
CA PHE A 191 -0.48 8.65 -9.63
C PHE A 191 0.57 8.32 -10.68
N LYS A 192 1.86 8.50 -10.36
CA LYS A 192 2.94 7.81 -11.08
C LYS A 192 2.87 6.31 -10.80
N ASN A 193 3.11 5.50 -11.83
CA ASN A 193 3.10 4.03 -11.71
C ASN A 193 4.15 3.53 -10.70
N SER A 194 5.31 4.19 -10.61
CA SER A 194 6.39 3.84 -9.68
C SER A 194 6.02 3.93 -8.18
N LEU A 195 4.94 4.62 -7.81
CA LEU A 195 4.41 4.61 -6.44
C LEU A 195 3.82 3.24 -6.06
N PHE A 196 3.57 2.38 -7.04
CA PHE A 196 3.07 1.03 -6.84
C PHE A 196 4.16 -0.03 -7.09
N GLU A 197 5.43 0.32 -6.87
CA GLU A 197 6.55 -0.63 -6.80
C GLU A 197 6.81 -0.99 -5.32
N PRO A 198 6.42 -2.17 -4.80
CA PRO A 198 6.54 -2.48 -3.37
C PRO A 198 7.97 -2.35 -2.80
N LEU A 199 8.95 -2.73 -3.62
CA LEU A 199 10.37 -2.75 -3.23
C LEU A 199 10.98 -1.35 -3.06
N SER A 200 10.27 -0.29 -3.51
CA SER A 200 10.64 1.12 -3.31
C SER A 200 10.43 1.62 -1.87
N TYR A 201 9.59 0.93 -1.08
CA TYR A 201 9.35 1.22 0.34
C TYR A 201 10.37 0.59 1.30
N LEU A 202 11.38 -0.09 0.73
CA LEU A 202 12.50 -0.68 1.46
C LEU A 202 13.81 -0.01 0.97
N PRO A 203 14.87 0.09 1.80
CA PRO A 203 16.08 0.84 1.46
C PRO A 203 16.69 0.39 0.13
N ASP A 204 16.75 1.27 -0.87
CA ASP A 204 17.13 0.91 -2.26
C ASP A 204 18.53 0.28 -2.34
N VAL A 205 18.57 -1.04 -2.47
CA VAL A 205 19.81 -1.82 -2.66
C VAL A 205 20.17 -1.90 -4.16
N GLU A 206 19.19 -1.96 -5.05
CA GLU A 206 19.42 -2.26 -6.47
C GLU A 206 20.09 -1.11 -7.22
N ARG A 207 19.79 0.14 -6.86
CA ARG A 207 20.58 1.30 -7.35
C ARG A 207 21.85 1.50 -6.53
N ALA A 208 21.90 1.04 -5.29
CA ALA A 208 23.07 1.16 -4.42
C ALA A 208 24.23 0.24 -4.83
N CYS A 209 23.95 -1.00 -5.23
CA CYS A 209 24.95 -1.93 -5.79
C CYS A 209 25.62 -1.42 -7.08
N ARG A 210 25.10 -0.36 -7.73
CA ARG A 210 25.84 0.35 -8.78
C ARG A 210 27.15 0.98 -8.28
N SER A 211 27.29 1.17 -6.96
CA SER A 211 28.58 1.42 -6.32
C SER A 211 29.39 0.12 -6.22
N GLN A 212 29.93 -0.32 -7.35
CA GLN A 212 30.74 -1.53 -7.47
C GLN A 212 31.90 -1.56 -6.44
N ARG A 213 32.42 -0.39 -6.03
CA ARG A 213 33.42 -0.27 -4.95
C ARG A 213 32.87 -0.83 -3.64
N ILE A 214 31.73 -0.31 -3.15
CA ILE A 214 31.16 -0.72 -1.86
C ILE A 214 30.78 -2.19 -1.88
N GLU A 215 30.12 -2.65 -2.95
CA GLU A 215 29.74 -4.06 -3.07
C GLU A 215 30.95 -5.00 -3.08
N ASN A 216 32.01 -4.67 -3.83
CA ASN A 216 33.24 -5.45 -3.83
C ASN A 216 33.88 -5.50 -2.43
N THR A 217 34.00 -4.36 -1.75
CA THR A 217 34.56 -4.29 -0.38
C THR A 217 33.69 -5.05 0.64
N CYS A 218 32.36 -5.01 0.52
CA CYS A 218 31.44 -5.87 1.29
C CYS A 218 31.71 -7.37 1.07
N VAL A 219 31.95 -7.76 -0.19
CA VAL A 219 32.25 -9.14 -0.59
C VAL A 219 33.62 -9.59 -0.09
N GLU A 220 34.64 -8.75 -0.22
CA GLU A 220 36.00 -8.97 0.28
C GLU A 220 35.99 -9.20 1.79
N PHE A 221 35.35 -8.30 2.55
CA PHE A 221 35.19 -8.46 4.00
C PHE A 221 34.53 -9.80 4.40
N VAL A 222 33.44 -10.20 3.72
CA VAL A 222 32.76 -11.46 4.01
C VAL A 222 33.65 -12.66 3.69
N ASN A 223 34.43 -12.62 2.61
CA ASN A 223 35.38 -13.69 2.28
C ASN A 223 36.50 -13.77 3.33
N ASP A 224 37.07 -12.63 3.73
CA ASP A 224 38.16 -12.57 4.71
C ASP A 224 37.70 -13.01 6.11
N TYR A 225 36.45 -12.71 6.48
CA TYR A 225 35.80 -13.27 7.66
C TYR A 225 35.76 -14.81 7.64
N TYR A 226 35.30 -15.42 6.53
CA TYR A 226 35.30 -16.88 6.38
C TYR A 226 36.71 -17.48 6.38
N ASN A 227 37.69 -16.78 5.83
CA ASN A 227 39.09 -17.20 5.79
C ASN A 227 39.82 -17.01 7.14
N ASN A 228 39.16 -16.44 8.16
CA ASN A 228 39.76 -15.99 9.42
C ASN A 228 40.95 -15.02 9.21
N ALA A 229 40.89 -14.22 8.14
CA ALA A 229 41.87 -13.18 7.83
C ALA A 229 41.55 -11.84 8.52
N VAL A 230 40.33 -11.68 9.06
CA VAL A 230 39.92 -10.53 9.88
C VAL A 230 39.89 -10.92 11.36
N ASP A 231 40.62 -10.19 12.20
CA ASP A 231 40.45 -10.22 13.65
C ASP A 231 39.28 -9.30 14.07
N ILE A 232 38.27 -9.89 14.72
CA ILE A 232 37.06 -9.18 15.16
C ILE A 232 37.01 -9.20 16.70
N PRO A 233 37.24 -8.05 17.37
CA PRO A 233 37.35 -8.01 18.82
C PRO A 233 36.13 -8.58 19.55
N ASN A 234 36.38 -9.44 20.54
CA ASN A 234 35.38 -10.15 21.37
C ASN A 234 34.57 -11.26 20.66
N LEU A 235 34.83 -11.57 19.39
CA LEU A 235 34.10 -12.63 18.68
C LEU A 235 34.27 -14.00 19.37
N ASP A 236 35.47 -14.31 19.85
CA ASP A 236 35.74 -15.59 20.55
C ASP A 236 35.02 -15.72 21.90
N LEU A 237 34.72 -14.60 22.57
CA LEU A 237 33.92 -14.61 23.80
C LEU A 237 32.46 -14.98 23.52
N LEU A 238 31.91 -14.49 22.39
CA LEU A 238 30.55 -14.83 21.97
C LEU A 238 30.47 -16.26 21.41
N ARG A 239 31.50 -16.72 20.67
CA ARG A 239 31.65 -18.13 20.27
C ARG A 239 31.63 -19.07 21.48
N ALA A 240 32.29 -18.69 22.58
CA ALA A 240 32.30 -19.47 23.82
C ALA A 240 30.97 -19.44 24.61
N GLN A 241 30.06 -18.51 24.30
CA GLN A 241 28.74 -18.37 24.92
C GLN A 241 27.60 -18.98 24.08
N ASP A 242 27.89 -19.45 22.87
CA ASP A 242 26.92 -19.96 21.88
C ASP A 242 25.82 -18.95 21.49
N ASP A 243 26.06 -17.64 21.70
CA ASP A 243 25.14 -16.58 21.30
C ASP A 243 25.33 -16.23 19.82
N LYS A 244 24.70 -17.06 18.97
CA LYS A 244 24.71 -16.95 17.51
C LYS A 244 24.37 -15.55 17.01
N PHE A 245 23.30 -14.94 17.51
CA PHE A 245 22.80 -13.68 16.95
C PHE A 245 23.56 -12.45 17.46
N SER A 246 24.13 -12.49 18.66
CA SER A 246 25.14 -11.50 19.07
C SER A 246 26.43 -11.61 18.26
N MET A 247 26.85 -12.82 17.85
CA MET A 247 27.97 -12.96 16.90
C MET A 247 27.66 -12.28 15.56
N HIS A 248 26.52 -12.59 14.93
CA HIS A 248 26.14 -11.95 13.67
C HIS A 248 26.03 -10.43 13.82
N ARG A 249 25.50 -9.92 14.94
CA ARG A 249 25.45 -8.49 15.26
C ARG A 249 26.83 -7.85 15.31
N LEU A 250 27.78 -8.47 16.01
CA LEU A 250 29.15 -7.98 16.15
C LEU A 250 29.85 -7.94 14.79
N VAL A 251 29.80 -9.04 14.04
CA VAL A 251 30.41 -9.15 12.70
C VAL A 251 29.77 -8.15 11.74
N PHE A 252 28.44 -7.98 11.79
CA PHE A 252 27.72 -7.04 10.94
C PHE A 252 28.12 -5.58 11.20
N LEU A 253 28.17 -5.17 12.46
CA LEU A 253 28.55 -3.80 12.83
C LEU A 253 30.02 -3.50 12.53
N PHE A 254 30.92 -4.46 12.80
CA PHE A 254 32.35 -4.34 12.48
C PHE A 254 32.58 -4.27 10.96
N GLY A 255 31.88 -5.10 10.18
CA GLY A 255 31.96 -5.08 8.72
C GLY A 255 31.47 -3.76 8.12
N CYS A 256 30.37 -3.19 8.63
CA CYS A 256 29.93 -1.85 8.23
C CYS A 256 31.01 -0.78 8.45
N ASP A 257 31.60 -0.71 9.64
CA ASP A 257 32.67 0.25 10.00
C ASP A 257 33.93 0.05 9.15
N ARG A 258 34.28 -1.20 8.84
CA ARG A 258 35.42 -1.53 7.98
C ARG A 258 35.19 -1.10 6.52
N VAL A 259 34.05 -1.46 5.94
CA VAL A 259 33.67 -1.09 4.56
C VAL A 259 33.55 0.43 4.43
N GLU A 260 32.99 1.11 5.44
CA GLU A 260 32.89 2.58 5.49
C GLU A 260 34.27 3.23 5.38
N LYS A 261 35.23 2.82 6.23
CA LYS A 261 36.60 3.35 6.19
C LYS A 261 37.28 3.08 4.86
N GLU A 262 37.29 1.84 4.38
CA GLU A 262 37.94 1.49 3.12
C GLU A 262 37.30 2.15 1.88
N CYS A 263 36.02 2.55 1.96
CA CYS A 263 35.35 3.28 0.89
C CYS A 263 35.53 4.81 0.96
N PHE A 264 35.74 5.39 2.15
CA PHE A 264 35.59 6.84 2.39
C PHE A 264 36.71 7.51 3.21
N ASP A 265 37.76 6.80 3.65
CA ASP A 265 38.90 7.35 4.42
C ASP A 265 39.55 8.60 3.76
N ASP A 266 39.52 8.68 2.42
CA ASP A 266 40.07 9.80 1.64
C ASP A 266 39.27 11.12 1.78
N GLN A 267 38.13 11.12 2.49
CA GLN A 267 37.30 12.31 2.70
C GLN A 267 37.44 12.83 4.14
N GLU A 268 38.21 13.92 4.32
CA GLU A 268 38.38 14.65 5.61
C GLU A 268 37.10 15.38 6.10
N GLY A 269 35.91 14.84 5.83
CA GLY A 269 34.62 15.41 6.21
C GLY A 269 33.72 14.37 6.88
N VAL A 270 32.71 14.83 7.61
CA VAL A 270 31.68 13.96 8.17
C VAL A 270 30.95 13.25 7.03
N VAL A 271 31.09 11.92 6.94
CA VAL A 271 30.38 11.09 5.97
C VAL A 271 28.88 11.31 6.15
N ALA A 272 28.19 11.71 5.07
CA ALA A 272 26.77 12.01 5.12
C ALA A 272 25.96 10.79 5.57
N GLU A 273 24.94 10.99 6.41
CA GLU A 273 24.10 9.91 6.96
C GLU A 273 23.49 9.02 5.86
N HIS A 274 23.17 9.61 4.71
CA HIS A 274 22.71 8.88 3.52
C HIS A 274 23.73 7.83 3.04
N THR A 275 25.02 8.15 3.01
CA THR A 275 26.12 7.25 2.64
C THR A 275 26.29 6.13 3.66
N LEU A 276 26.15 6.41 4.95
CA LEU A 276 26.18 5.38 6.01
C LEU A 276 25.03 4.38 5.85
N ASN A 277 23.84 4.88 5.55
CA ASN A 277 22.66 4.04 5.30
C ASN A 277 22.79 3.26 3.98
N LEU A 278 23.50 3.79 2.98
CA LEU A 278 23.86 3.07 1.76
C LEU A 278 24.77 1.87 2.05
N VAL A 279 25.89 2.09 2.77
CA VAL A 279 26.83 1.02 3.18
C VAL A 279 26.10 -0.06 3.96
N ARG A 280 25.31 0.32 4.97
CA ARG A 280 24.53 -0.62 5.79
C ARG A 280 23.52 -1.44 4.98
N SER A 281 22.93 -0.87 3.94
CA SER A 281 21.94 -1.56 3.09
C SER A 281 22.61 -2.51 2.10
N ILE A 282 23.71 -2.10 1.45
CA ILE A 282 24.50 -2.99 0.57
C ILE A 282 25.11 -4.13 1.41
N PHE A 283 25.68 -3.82 2.58
CA PHE A 283 26.26 -4.85 3.43
C PHE A 283 25.20 -5.80 4.01
N ALA A 284 24.00 -5.30 4.33
CA ALA A 284 22.88 -6.17 4.70
C ALA A 284 22.53 -7.16 3.59
N HIS A 285 22.47 -6.72 2.33
CA HIS A 285 22.24 -7.58 1.18
C HIS A 285 23.31 -8.65 1.01
N VAL A 286 24.59 -8.25 0.96
CA VAL A 286 25.72 -9.18 0.80
C VAL A 286 25.83 -10.16 1.97
N TYR A 287 25.67 -9.68 3.20
CA TYR A 287 25.76 -10.50 4.42
C TYR A 287 24.57 -11.47 4.54
N PHE A 288 23.35 -11.02 4.22
CA PHE A 288 22.17 -11.88 4.19
C PHE A 288 22.32 -13.01 3.17
N GLU A 289 22.71 -12.71 1.92
CA GLU A 289 22.84 -13.74 0.89
C GLU A 289 24.03 -14.69 1.15
N ARG A 290 25.19 -14.17 1.56
CA ARG A 290 26.44 -14.96 1.63
C ARG A 290 26.73 -15.57 3.01
N VAL A 291 26.02 -15.14 4.06
CA VAL A 291 26.16 -15.69 5.42
C VAL A 291 24.84 -16.31 5.85
N LEU A 292 23.83 -15.51 6.12
CA LEU A 292 22.61 -15.96 6.81
C LEU A 292 21.80 -16.98 6.00
N MET A 293 21.60 -16.74 4.69
CA MET A 293 20.85 -17.65 3.81
C MET A 293 21.57 -18.97 3.50
N ARG A 294 22.83 -19.16 3.92
CA ARG A 294 23.50 -20.47 3.85
C ARG A 294 23.13 -21.39 5.02
N GLU A 295 22.63 -20.81 6.09
CA GLU A 295 22.28 -21.54 7.33
C GLU A 295 20.80 -21.94 7.36
N VAL A 296 19.98 -21.36 6.48
CA VAL A 296 18.55 -21.69 6.32
C VAL A 296 18.40 -22.89 5.40
N GLN A 297 17.97 -24.03 5.96
CA GLN A 297 17.67 -25.26 5.21
C GLN A 297 16.15 -25.51 5.17
N TYR A 298 15.47 -25.25 6.28
CA TYR A 298 14.04 -25.48 6.50
C TYR A 298 13.31 -24.15 6.80
N PHE A 299 11.98 -24.19 6.83
CA PHE A 299 11.15 -23.01 7.12
C PHE A 299 11.34 -22.52 8.57
N GLU A 300 11.55 -23.46 9.49
CA GLU A 300 11.85 -23.24 10.90
C GLU A 300 13.15 -22.44 11.09
N ASP A 301 14.20 -22.76 10.34
CA ASP A 301 15.47 -22.01 10.37
C ASP A 301 15.27 -20.54 9.94
N PHE A 302 14.35 -20.31 9.00
CA PHE A 302 14.02 -18.96 8.53
C PHE A 302 13.24 -18.16 9.58
N ILE A 303 12.34 -18.81 10.34
CA ILE A 303 11.66 -18.17 11.46
C ILE A 303 12.66 -17.85 12.57
N ALA A 304 13.53 -18.81 12.94
CA ALA A 304 14.58 -18.59 13.94
C ALA A 304 15.55 -17.47 13.54
N LEU A 305 15.88 -17.36 12.25
CA LEU A 305 16.65 -16.23 11.69
C LEU A 305 15.91 -14.89 11.88
N LEU A 306 14.62 -14.83 11.57
CA LEU A 306 13.82 -13.61 11.71
C LEU A 306 13.67 -13.17 13.18
N GLU A 307 13.43 -14.12 14.08
CA GLU A 307 13.39 -13.88 15.53
C GLU A 307 14.74 -13.39 16.07
N GLY A 308 15.83 -14.11 15.76
CA GLY A 308 17.17 -13.79 16.24
C GLY A 308 17.70 -12.44 15.75
N ILE A 309 17.47 -12.09 14.48
CA ILE A 309 17.82 -10.75 13.93
C ILE A 309 16.94 -9.65 14.55
N GLY A 310 15.69 -9.96 14.91
CA GLY A 310 14.81 -9.08 15.66
C GLY A 310 15.32 -8.79 17.07
N GLN A 311 15.68 -9.83 17.82
CA GLN A 311 16.21 -9.77 19.20
C GLN A 311 17.60 -9.11 19.26
N ALA A 312 18.49 -9.42 18.31
CA ALA A 312 19.81 -8.78 18.19
C ALA A 312 19.74 -7.30 17.73
N HIS A 313 18.55 -6.81 17.38
CA HIS A 313 18.31 -5.45 16.92
C HIS A 313 19.25 -5.04 15.77
N ILE A 314 19.13 -5.72 14.62
CA ILE A 314 19.87 -5.37 13.39
C ILE A 314 18.88 -4.94 12.28
N PRO A 315 18.37 -3.68 12.29
CA PRO A 315 17.33 -3.23 11.37
C PRO A 315 17.65 -3.39 9.87
N PRO A 316 18.89 -3.14 9.38
CA PRO A 316 19.21 -3.34 7.96
C PRO A 316 18.99 -4.79 7.49
N LEU A 317 19.41 -5.78 8.29
CA LEU A 317 19.20 -7.19 7.97
C LEU A 317 17.71 -7.57 8.02
N ARG A 318 16.95 -7.06 9.00
CA ARG A 318 15.49 -7.26 9.03
C ARG A 318 14.79 -6.69 7.79
N LYS A 319 15.22 -5.52 7.30
CA LYS A 319 14.68 -4.91 6.07
C LYS A 319 15.11 -5.66 4.80
N GLU A 320 16.26 -6.30 4.79
CA GLU A 320 16.67 -7.17 3.68
C GLU A 320 15.93 -8.51 3.68
N ILE A 321 15.70 -9.12 4.85
CA ILE A 321 14.82 -10.29 4.99
C ILE A 321 13.42 -9.96 4.45
N GLU A 322 12.87 -8.81 4.84
CA GLU A 322 11.59 -8.31 4.32
C GLU A 322 11.61 -8.12 2.79
N ARG A 323 12.69 -7.54 2.23
CA ARG A 323 12.88 -7.40 0.76
C ARG A 323 12.89 -8.75 0.06
N PHE A 324 13.61 -9.73 0.60
CA PHE A 324 13.73 -11.06 0.04
C PHE A 324 12.36 -11.77 -0.01
N ILE A 325 11.61 -11.76 1.08
CA ILE A 325 10.27 -12.36 1.11
C ILE A 325 9.32 -11.64 0.14
N CYS A 326 9.34 -10.30 0.09
CA CYS A 326 8.53 -9.54 -0.87
C CYS A 326 8.79 -9.96 -2.32
N ARG A 327 10.07 -10.17 -2.71
CA ARG A 327 10.42 -10.67 -4.05
C ARG A 327 9.85 -12.07 -4.30
N GLU A 328 9.98 -12.99 -3.33
CA GLU A 328 9.46 -14.36 -3.47
C GLU A 328 7.92 -14.35 -3.60
N VAL A 329 7.20 -13.60 -2.76
CA VAL A 329 5.73 -13.43 -2.84
C VAL A 329 5.30 -12.81 -4.17
N MET A 330 5.99 -11.78 -4.67
CA MET A 330 5.70 -11.18 -5.98
C MET A 330 6.01 -12.10 -7.16
N SER A 331 6.90 -13.09 -6.99
CA SER A 331 7.21 -14.11 -7.99
C SER A 331 6.26 -15.31 -7.97
N GLU A 332 5.49 -15.46 -6.88
CA GLU A 332 4.56 -16.56 -6.69
C GLU A 332 3.22 -16.30 -7.42
N SER A 333 2.93 -17.11 -8.44
CA SER A 333 1.79 -16.92 -9.34
C SER A 333 0.76 -18.06 -9.33
N THR A 334 0.93 -19.09 -8.49
CA THR A 334 0.23 -20.39 -8.63
C THR A 334 -0.37 -20.96 -7.36
N ASP A 335 0.32 -20.87 -6.23
CA ASP A 335 -0.23 -21.21 -4.91
C ASP A 335 -0.33 -19.93 -4.08
N SER A 336 -1.29 -19.89 -3.17
CA SER A 336 -1.44 -18.81 -2.18
C SER A 336 -0.96 -19.23 -0.79
N THR A 337 -0.59 -20.51 -0.60
CA THR A 337 -0.12 -21.10 0.67
C THR A 337 1.11 -20.37 1.23
N PHE A 338 2.16 -20.16 0.44
CA PHE A 338 3.34 -19.43 0.89
C PHE A 338 2.99 -17.97 1.19
N THR A 339 2.29 -17.28 0.29
CA THR A 339 1.78 -15.91 0.53
C THR A 339 0.95 -15.80 1.83
N LYS A 340 0.09 -16.78 2.16
CA LYS A 340 -0.68 -16.86 3.42
C LYS A 340 0.22 -17.04 4.65
N LYS A 341 1.20 -17.95 4.59
CA LYS A 341 2.23 -18.12 5.64
C LYS A 341 3.02 -16.81 5.85
N MET A 342 3.48 -16.18 4.77
CA MET A 342 4.22 -14.92 4.84
C MET A 342 3.39 -13.77 5.43
N LEU A 343 2.08 -13.72 5.19
CA LEU A 343 1.20 -12.72 5.82
C LEU A 343 1.10 -12.90 7.34
N LEU A 344 1.04 -14.15 7.83
CA LEU A 344 1.04 -14.45 9.27
C LEU A 344 2.38 -14.06 9.92
N LEU A 345 3.51 -14.37 9.27
CA LEU A 345 4.83 -13.93 9.73
C LEU A 345 4.95 -12.39 9.71
N ALA A 346 4.42 -11.73 8.69
CA ALA A 346 4.47 -10.28 8.57
C ALA A 346 3.69 -9.56 9.67
N GLU A 347 2.54 -10.10 10.08
CA GLU A 347 1.80 -9.60 11.25
C GLU A 347 2.57 -9.90 12.55
N ARG A 348 3.01 -11.14 12.76
CA ARG A 348 3.71 -11.59 13.99
C ARG A 348 4.99 -10.80 14.24
N TYR A 349 5.76 -10.52 13.20
CA TYR A 349 7.07 -9.86 13.28
C TYR A 349 7.07 -8.41 12.80
N GLN A 350 5.91 -7.79 12.56
CA GLN A 350 5.78 -6.38 12.15
C GLN A 350 6.66 -6.05 10.93
N LEU A 351 6.37 -6.72 9.81
CA LEU A 351 7.00 -6.50 8.51
C LEU A 351 5.99 -5.78 7.61
N ASP A 352 5.85 -4.47 7.80
CA ASP A 352 4.77 -3.65 7.23
C ASP A 352 4.67 -3.70 5.69
N VAL A 353 5.82 -3.73 4.99
CA VAL A 353 5.86 -3.79 3.51
C VAL A 353 5.46 -5.18 3.04
N LEU A 354 5.93 -6.24 3.73
CA LEU A 354 5.51 -7.60 3.42
C LEU A 354 4.02 -7.82 3.70
N LYS A 355 3.52 -7.32 4.84
CA LYS A 355 2.09 -7.37 5.19
C LYS A 355 1.26 -6.69 4.11
N MET A 356 1.69 -5.51 3.63
CA MET A 356 1.07 -4.83 2.50
C MET A 356 1.05 -5.72 1.24
N VAL A 357 2.20 -6.20 0.79
CA VAL A 357 2.32 -6.99 -0.46
C VAL A 357 1.46 -8.23 -0.42
N ALA A 358 1.59 -9.04 0.64
CA ALA A 358 0.83 -10.28 0.78
C ALA A 358 -0.68 -10.01 0.92
N SER A 359 -1.08 -8.93 1.61
CA SER A 359 -2.49 -8.53 1.67
C SER A 359 -3.03 -8.11 0.31
N GLY A 360 -2.26 -7.34 -0.47
CA GLY A 360 -2.66 -6.90 -1.81
C GLY A 360 -2.81 -8.08 -2.78
N VAL A 361 -1.81 -8.97 -2.83
CA VAL A 361 -1.84 -10.19 -3.67
C VAL A 361 -3.05 -11.07 -3.34
N LEU A 362 -3.33 -11.32 -2.06
CA LEU A 362 -4.52 -12.09 -1.66
C LEU A 362 -5.83 -11.36 -1.97
N VAL A 363 -5.90 -10.03 -1.81
CA VAL A 363 -7.11 -9.27 -2.16
C VAL A 363 -7.40 -9.28 -3.65
N ASP A 364 -6.37 -9.21 -4.51
CA ASP A 364 -6.54 -9.33 -5.95
C ASP A 364 -7.08 -10.73 -6.34
N GLN A 365 -6.57 -11.79 -5.70
CA GLN A 365 -7.10 -13.16 -5.86
C GLN A 365 -8.56 -13.28 -5.37
N ILE A 366 -8.88 -12.75 -4.18
CA ILE A 366 -10.25 -12.72 -3.62
C ILE A 366 -11.22 -11.94 -4.52
N ILE A 367 -10.76 -10.87 -5.19
CA ILE A 367 -11.59 -10.07 -6.10
C ILE A 367 -11.76 -10.75 -7.47
N ALA A 368 -10.75 -11.47 -7.96
CA ALA A 368 -10.84 -12.26 -9.18
C ALA A 368 -11.82 -13.46 -9.05
N HIS A 369 -11.99 -14.01 -7.85
CA HIS A 369 -12.90 -15.15 -7.64
C HIS A 369 -14.38 -14.74 -7.70
N SER A 370 -15.19 -15.49 -8.44
CA SER A 370 -16.65 -15.29 -8.59
C SER A 370 -17.47 -15.32 -7.29
N ASN A 371 -16.98 -15.91 -6.19
CA ASN A 371 -17.62 -15.84 -4.87
C ASN A 371 -16.60 -15.41 -3.78
N PRO A 372 -16.34 -14.10 -3.65
CA PRO A 372 -15.33 -13.62 -2.72
C PRO A 372 -15.64 -13.83 -1.24
N SER A 373 -16.93 -13.94 -0.89
CA SER A 373 -17.34 -14.22 0.48
C SER A 373 -17.07 -15.68 0.85
N GLY A 374 -17.19 -16.60 -0.10
CA GLY A 374 -16.76 -17.99 0.06
C GLY A 374 -15.23 -18.10 0.15
N GLU A 375 -14.50 -17.43 -0.75
CA GLU A 375 -13.04 -17.46 -0.77
C GLU A 375 -12.44 -16.95 0.55
N LEU A 376 -12.94 -15.83 1.07
CA LEU A 376 -12.53 -15.30 2.37
C LEU A 376 -12.76 -16.28 3.54
N VAL A 377 -13.82 -17.10 3.50
CA VAL A 377 -14.06 -18.14 4.51
C VAL A 377 -13.06 -19.28 4.36
N ASN A 378 -12.71 -19.67 3.14
CA ASN A 378 -11.66 -20.67 2.89
C ASN A 378 -10.30 -20.19 3.42
N ILE A 379 -9.91 -18.96 3.06
CA ILE A 379 -8.70 -18.30 3.57
C ILE A 379 -8.68 -18.23 5.10
N SER A 380 -9.82 -17.99 5.76
CA SER A 380 -9.94 -18.01 7.22
C SER A 380 -9.61 -19.39 7.83
N HIS A 381 -10.12 -20.48 7.26
CA HIS A 381 -9.81 -21.83 7.73
C HIS A 381 -8.34 -22.20 7.50
N GLU A 382 -7.80 -21.83 6.35
CA GLU A 382 -6.39 -22.08 6.01
C GLU A 382 -5.42 -21.27 6.89
N LEU A 383 -5.68 -19.98 7.12
CA LEU A 383 -4.85 -19.14 7.99
C LEU A 383 -4.83 -19.65 9.44
N LYS A 384 -5.95 -20.17 9.96
CA LYS A 384 -5.95 -20.83 11.28
C LYS A 384 -5.05 -22.06 11.28
N LYS A 385 -5.24 -22.97 10.32
CA LYS A 385 -4.39 -24.18 10.20
C LYS A 385 -2.90 -23.83 10.13
N MET A 386 -2.53 -22.85 9.30
CA MET A 386 -1.13 -22.40 9.15
C MET A 386 -0.60 -21.69 10.39
N ALA A 387 -1.44 -20.94 11.13
CA ALA A 387 -1.03 -20.27 12.35
C ALA A 387 -0.78 -21.26 13.50
N SER A 388 -1.58 -22.33 13.61
CA SER A 388 -1.28 -23.47 14.50
C SER A 388 0.05 -24.12 14.12
N GLU A 389 0.25 -24.46 12.83
CA GLU A 389 1.50 -25.05 12.33
C GLU A 389 2.74 -24.18 12.67
N ILE A 390 2.68 -22.87 12.43
CA ILE A 390 3.75 -21.92 12.77
C ILE A 390 4.00 -21.87 14.27
N ASN A 391 2.95 -21.95 15.09
CA ASN A 391 3.06 -21.80 16.54
C ASN A 391 3.52 -23.10 17.23
N ASP A 392 3.19 -24.28 16.67
CA ASP A 392 3.70 -25.58 17.12
C ASP A 392 5.20 -25.75 16.81
N SER A 393 5.70 -25.13 15.73
CA SER A 393 7.14 -25.07 15.41
C SER A 393 7.95 -24.11 16.30
N LEU A 394 7.33 -23.40 17.25
CA LEU A 394 7.97 -22.35 18.04
C LEU A 394 8.00 -22.62 19.56
N PRO A 395 9.03 -22.13 20.28
CA PRO A 395 9.06 -22.23 21.74
C PRO A 395 7.86 -21.52 22.39
N ALA A 396 7.28 -22.14 23.43
CA ALA A 396 6.12 -21.61 24.12
C ALA A 396 6.45 -20.34 24.96
N ASP A 397 6.42 -19.16 24.33
CA ASP A 397 6.58 -17.87 24.99
C ASP A 397 5.21 -17.23 25.31
N PRO A 398 4.88 -16.94 26.59
CA PRO A 398 3.61 -16.33 27.00
C PRO A 398 3.39 -14.88 26.54
N THR A 399 4.40 -14.24 25.93
CA THR A 399 4.28 -12.91 25.29
C THR A 399 3.84 -12.98 23.83
N THR A 400 3.84 -14.16 23.22
CA THR A 400 3.36 -14.39 21.86
C THR A 400 1.86 -14.06 21.75
N PRO A 401 1.42 -13.26 20.76
CA PRO A 401 -0.01 -13.07 20.52
C PRO A 401 -0.66 -14.41 20.19
N THR A 402 -1.74 -14.76 20.89
CA THR A 402 -2.47 -16.01 20.66
C THR A 402 -2.92 -16.14 19.21
N GLU A 403 -2.84 -17.35 18.65
CA GLU A 403 -3.20 -17.67 17.26
C GLU A 403 -4.49 -16.99 16.76
N ASP A 404 -5.58 -17.09 17.53
CA ASP A 404 -6.88 -16.47 17.20
C ASP A 404 -6.83 -14.94 17.08
N LEU A 405 -5.96 -14.25 17.84
CA LEU A 405 -5.78 -12.80 17.73
C LEU A 405 -4.97 -12.43 16.48
N LEU A 406 -3.92 -13.21 16.17
CA LEU A 406 -3.10 -13.02 14.98
C LEU A 406 -3.94 -13.19 13.71
N VAL A 407 -4.65 -14.32 13.61
CA VAL A 407 -5.51 -14.63 12.46
C VAL A 407 -6.72 -13.69 12.41
N GLY A 408 -7.28 -13.31 13.56
CA GLY A 408 -8.35 -12.32 13.66
C GLY A 408 -7.96 -10.97 13.06
N SER A 409 -6.80 -10.42 13.46
CA SER A 409 -6.24 -9.17 12.94
C SER A 409 -6.08 -9.21 11.40
N VAL A 410 -5.42 -10.25 10.90
CA VAL A 410 -5.20 -10.45 9.45
C VAL A 410 -6.52 -10.54 8.67
N LEU A 411 -7.52 -11.26 9.20
CA LEU A 411 -8.81 -11.40 8.54
C LEU A 411 -9.64 -10.11 8.56
N GLU A 412 -9.59 -9.32 9.63
CA GLU A 412 -10.23 -8.00 9.68
C GLU A 412 -9.62 -7.05 8.64
N ASP A 413 -8.29 -7.05 8.50
CA ASP A 413 -7.57 -6.23 7.51
C ASP A 413 -7.87 -6.66 6.07
N LEU A 414 -7.80 -7.96 5.75
CA LEU A 414 -8.15 -8.50 4.43
C LEU A 414 -9.62 -8.19 4.07
N GLN A 415 -10.54 -8.34 5.03
CA GLN A 415 -11.94 -7.95 4.85
C GLN A 415 -12.10 -6.46 4.56
N ALA A 416 -11.47 -5.61 5.37
CA ALA A 416 -11.54 -4.17 5.22
C ALA A 416 -10.91 -3.73 3.89
N LEU A 417 -9.80 -4.33 3.47
CA LEU A 417 -9.13 -4.01 2.20
C LEU A 417 -9.95 -4.49 1.01
N THR A 418 -10.44 -5.74 0.99
CA THR A 418 -11.34 -6.26 -0.05
C THR A 418 -12.55 -5.34 -0.28
N ARG A 419 -13.22 -4.91 0.80
CA ARG A 419 -14.36 -3.98 0.71
C ARG A 419 -13.96 -2.58 0.22
N ARG A 420 -12.73 -2.13 0.48
CA ARG A 420 -12.22 -0.81 0.06
C ARG A 420 -11.81 -0.78 -1.40
N VAL A 421 -11.13 -1.84 -1.90
CA VAL A 421 -10.65 -1.95 -3.28
C VAL A 421 -11.81 -2.12 -4.26
N ARG A 422 -12.84 -2.93 -3.93
CA ARG A 422 -14.05 -3.12 -4.78
C ARG A 422 -14.84 -1.85 -5.12
N ARG A 423 -14.60 -0.75 -4.40
CA ARG A 423 -15.25 0.55 -4.67
C ARG A 423 -14.55 1.34 -5.78
N VAL A 424 -13.37 0.88 -6.21
CA VAL A 424 -12.47 1.62 -7.08
C VAL A 424 -12.28 0.83 -8.38
N SER A 425 -12.49 1.50 -9.50
CA SER A 425 -12.17 0.98 -10.83
C SER A 425 -10.90 1.64 -11.37
N LEU A 426 -10.12 0.93 -12.17
CA LEU A 426 -9.07 1.56 -12.99
C LEU A 426 -9.74 2.30 -14.15
N SER A 427 -9.44 3.59 -14.31
CA SER A 427 -10.05 4.41 -15.37
C SER A 427 -9.10 4.51 -16.56
N HIS A 428 -9.59 4.15 -17.74
CA HIS A 428 -8.90 4.47 -18.99
C HIS A 428 -8.97 5.98 -19.25
N SER A 429 -7.81 6.63 -19.41
CA SER A 429 -7.78 7.97 -19.99
C SER A 429 -8.17 7.86 -21.47
N PRO A 430 -9.24 8.52 -21.94
CA PRO A 430 -9.54 8.52 -23.37
C PRO A 430 -8.40 9.22 -24.12
N SER A 431 -7.73 8.48 -25.00
CA SER A 431 -6.70 9.03 -25.87
C SER A 431 -7.26 10.23 -26.64
N SER A 432 -6.53 11.34 -26.63
CA SER A 432 -6.97 12.62 -27.22
C SER A 432 -7.25 12.48 -28.72
N ALA A 433 -8.53 12.35 -29.08
CA ALA A 433 -8.99 12.27 -30.46
C ALA A 433 -9.16 13.68 -31.05
N THR A 434 -8.19 14.12 -31.86
CA THR A 434 -8.31 15.33 -32.69
C THR A 434 -8.21 14.98 -34.18
N SER A 435 -9.34 14.69 -34.82
CA SER A 435 -9.78 15.32 -36.08
C SER A 435 -10.98 14.58 -36.72
N SER A 436 -12.12 15.27 -36.79
CA SER A 436 -13.12 15.12 -37.86
C SER A 436 -12.66 16.00 -39.06
N PRO A 437 -13.15 15.87 -40.32
CA PRO A 437 -14.55 15.64 -40.75
C PRO A 437 -14.71 14.49 -41.80
N SER A 438 -15.88 14.05 -42.27
CA SER A 438 -17.03 14.82 -42.81
C SER A 438 -18.32 13.97 -43.01
N SER A 439 -19.43 14.66 -43.31
CA SER A 439 -20.77 14.16 -43.71
C SER A 439 -20.76 13.47 -45.10
N THR A 440 -21.68 12.56 -45.50
CA THR A 440 -23.18 12.64 -45.55
C THR A 440 -23.85 11.23 -45.60
N PRO A 441 -25.21 11.09 -45.53
CA PRO A 441 -25.88 9.83 -45.11
C PRO A 441 -26.53 8.96 -46.21
N SER A 442 -26.65 7.64 -45.93
CA SER A 442 -27.66 6.66 -46.42
C SER A 442 -27.48 5.29 -45.71
N GLY A 443 -28.46 4.38 -45.59
CA GLY A 443 -29.90 4.53 -45.86
C GLY A 443 -30.72 3.23 -46.08
N GLY A 444 -31.12 2.50 -45.03
CA GLY A 444 -32.19 1.47 -45.07
C GLY A 444 -31.85 0.01 -44.65
N ALA A 445 -32.90 -0.70 -44.21
CA ALA A 445 -33.09 -2.18 -44.11
C ALA A 445 -32.38 -3.02 -43.01
N THR A 446 -33.21 -3.55 -42.09
CA THR A 446 -33.17 -4.93 -41.54
C THR A 446 -33.76 -5.92 -42.57
N PRO A 447 -33.74 -7.29 -42.44
CA PRO A 447 -33.52 -8.15 -41.25
C PRO A 447 -32.70 -9.46 -41.49
N THR A 448 -32.81 -10.45 -40.58
CA THR A 448 -32.46 -11.92 -40.70
C THR A 448 -30.97 -12.30 -40.80
N ASP A 449 -30.47 -13.46 -40.33
CA ASP A 449 -31.08 -14.61 -39.61
C ASP A 449 -30.08 -15.30 -38.64
N GLU A 450 -30.50 -16.38 -37.98
CA GLU A 450 -29.78 -17.19 -36.98
C GLU A 450 -28.50 -17.94 -37.44
N SER A 451 -27.79 -18.48 -36.43
CA SER A 451 -26.95 -19.70 -36.48
C SER A 451 -25.48 -19.63 -36.92
N ALA A 452 -24.58 -19.50 -35.93
CA ALA A 452 -23.37 -20.34 -35.85
C ALA A 452 -22.84 -20.43 -34.41
N LEU A 453 -23.04 -21.57 -33.75
CA LEU A 453 -22.36 -21.91 -32.50
C LEU A 453 -20.88 -22.25 -32.78
N SER A 454 -19.95 -21.57 -32.11
CA SER A 454 -18.62 -22.11 -31.79
C SER A 454 -18.00 -21.34 -30.63
N PRO A 455 -17.25 -22.00 -29.72
CA PRO A 455 -16.75 -21.36 -28.50
C PRO A 455 -15.57 -20.45 -28.79
N ALA A 456 -15.54 -19.29 -28.13
CA ALA A 456 -14.35 -18.45 -28.10
C ALA A 456 -13.19 -19.20 -27.43
N PRO A 457 -11.94 -19.10 -27.94
CA PRO A 457 -10.80 -19.77 -27.34
C PRO A 457 -10.50 -19.18 -25.96
N ILE A 458 -10.26 -20.05 -24.99
CA ILE A 458 -9.70 -19.66 -23.68
C ILE A 458 -8.24 -19.25 -23.93
N LEU A 459 -8.02 -17.96 -24.15
CA LEU A 459 -6.70 -17.36 -24.02
C LEU A 459 -6.33 -17.30 -22.54
N PRO A 460 -5.12 -17.70 -22.14
CA PRO A 460 -4.65 -17.51 -20.79
C PRO A 460 -4.53 -16.00 -20.52
N THR A 461 -5.33 -15.48 -19.60
CA THR A 461 -5.16 -14.14 -19.05
C THR A 461 -3.88 -14.13 -18.23
N GLY A 462 -2.76 -13.73 -18.85
CA GLY A 462 -1.50 -13.48 -18.15
C GLY A 462 -1.73 -12.44 -17.06
N GLY A 463 -1.38 -12.80 -15.82
CA GLY A 463 -1.38 -11.85 -14.70
C GLY A 463 -0.30 -10.78 -14.87
N PRO A 464 -0.29 -9.73 -14.03
CA PRO A 464 0.61 -8.58 -14.18
C PRO A 464 2.10 -8.86 -13.85
N PHE A 465 2.53 -10.13 -13.89
CA PHE A 465 3.86 -10.60 -13.47
C PHE A 465 4.48 -11.57 -14.48
N GLU A 466 4.73 -11.10 -15.72
CA GLU A 466 5.72 -11.74 -16.59
C GLU A 466 7.08 -11.04 -16.45
N ASN A 467 7.89 -11.53 -15.50
CA ASN A 467 9.32 -11.27 -15.43
C ASN A 467 10.06 -12.61 -15.31
N VAL A 468 11.35 -12.61 -15.68
CA VAL A 468 12.18 -13.82 -15.81
C VAL A 468 12.10 -14.68 -14.54
N VAL A 469 11.55 -15.89 -14.68
CA VAL A 469 11.34 -16.83 -13.58
C VAL A 469 12.69 -17.36 -13.07
N THR A 470 13.26 -16.67 -12.09
CA THR A 470 14.20 -17.29 -11.15
C THR A 470 13.43 -18.27 -10.27
N PRO A 471 13.87 -19.55 -10.14
CA PRO A 471 13.18 -20.50 -9.29
C PRO A 471 13.26 -20.05 -7.83
N SER A 472 12.10 -19.90 -7.18
CA SER A 472 11.96 -19.56 -5.77
C SER A 472 12.93 -20.36 -4.91
N ARG A 473 13.67 -19.69 -4.03
CA ARG A 473 14.58 -20.38 -3.10
C ARG A 473 13.79 -21.17 -2.05
N PHE A 474 12.57 -20.75 -1.70
CA PHE A 474 11.68 -21.52 -0.82
C PHE A 474 11.17 -22.82 -1.45
N LYS A 475 11.04 -22.91 -2.78
CA LYS A 475 10.74 -24.19 -3.46
C LYS A 475 11.88 -25.22 -3.40
N ARG A 476 13.07 -24.86 -2.87
CA ARG A 476 14.10 -25.83 -2.44
C ARG A 476 14.00 -26.21 -0.96
N ILE A 477 13.37 -25.37 -0.15
CA ILE A 477 13.20 -25.53 1.30
C ILE A 477 12.06 -26.51 1.61
N GLU A 478 11.10 -26.70 0.70
CA GLU A 478 10.02 -27.70 0.79
C GLU A 478 10.40 -29.12 0.27
N LEU A 479 11.69 -29.45 0.14
CA LEU A 479 12.15 -30.73 -0.45
C LEU A 479 13.11 -31.55 0.42
N VAL A 480 12.66 -31.95 1.63
CA VAL A 480 12.91 -33.28 2.23
C VAL A 480 11.65 -33.75 2.94
#